data_AF-A0A1Y0H5F4-F1
#
_entry.id   AF-A0A1Y0H5F4-F1
#
_cell.length_a   1.000
_cell.length_b   1.000
_cell.length_c   1.000
_cell.angle_alpha   90.00
_cell.angle_beta   90.00
_cell.angle_gamma   90.00
#
_symmetry.space_group_name_H-M   'P 1'
#
loop_
_entity.id
_entity.type
_entity.pdbx_description
1 polymer ?
#
loop_
_entity_poly.entity_id
_entity_poly.type
_entity_poly.pdbx_seq_one_letter_code
_entity_poly.pdbx_strand_id
1 'polypeptide(L)'
;MTGIYDALGPEGLATYEVNFKASPPEFTRISKPPTALLLPGFVDLHIHGGFGVDVMDAQPPDYERWLNRLAKCGYEALLPTTVTASADDIKRALANLPAHPMIKGFHLEGPFISPAYPGAQPKSSIAAPPVGESEWDEILDDPRLRLVTLAPSSPARWTSFSGCKSGA
;
A
#
# COMPACT_ATOMS: atom_id res chain seq x y z
N MET A 1 -21.93 -31.03 -15.51
CA MET A 1 -22.25 -31.59 -14.18
C MET A 1 -23.08 -30.54 -13.45
N THR A 2 -24.07 -30.92 -12.65
CA THR A 2 -24.84 -29.95 -11.83
C THR A 2 -24.36 -30.07 -10.38
N GLY A 3 -24.19 -28.94 -9.69
CA GLY A 3 -23.77 -28.92 -8.29
C GLY A 3 -24.10 -27.60 -7.60
N ILE A 4 -24.00 -27.59 -6.27
CA ILE A 4 -24.27 -26.42 -5.43
C ILE A 4 -22.95 -25.75 -5.06
N TYR A 5 -22.83 -24.45 -5.35
CA TYR A 5 -21.61 -23.68 -5.14
C TYR A 5 -21.93 -22.29 -4.59
N ASP A 6 -21.05 -21.76 -3.74
CA ASP A 6 -20.98 -20.32 -3.50
C ASP A 6 -20.22 -19.71 -4.68
N ALA A 7 -20.89 -18.87 -5.47
CA ALA A 7 -20.34 -18.36 -6.73
C ALA A 7 -20.80 -16.93 -7.00
N LEU A 8 -20.02 -16.23 -7.83
CA LEU A 8 -20.44 -14.97 -8.42
C LEU A 8 -21.35 -15.29 -9.63
N GLY A 9 -22.66 -15.17 -9.42
CA GLY A 9 -23.67 -15.44 -10.44
C GLY A 9 -24.37 -14.16 -10.93
N PRO A 10 -25.48 -14.30 -11.68
CA PRO A 10 -26.22 -13.18 -12.26
C PRO A 10 -26.74 -12.15 -11.26
N GLU A 11 -26.85 -12.52 -9.97
CA GLU A 11 -27.34 -11.67 -8.89
C GLU A 11 -26.25 -11.33 -7.85
N GLY A 12 -24.97 -11.51 -8.22
CA GLY A 12 -23.83 -11.29 -7.33
C GLY A 12 -23.37 -12.56 -6.61
N LEU A 13 -22.67 -12.41 -5.48
CA LEU A 13 -22.25 -13.55 -4.68
C LEU A 13 -23.45 -14.15 -3.95
N ALA A 14 -23.77 -15.41 -4.26
CA ALA A 14 -24.77 -16.18 -3.53
C ALA A 14 -24.46 -17.68 -3.65
N THR A 15 -25.24 -18.51 -2.96
CA THR A 15 -25.26 -19.94 -3.23
C THR A 15 -26.14 -20.22 -4.46
N TYR A 16 -25.57 -20.87 -5.47
CA TYR A 16 -26.22 -21.24 -6.72
C TYR A 16 -26.17 -22.75 -6.93
N GLU A 17 -27.22 -23.31 -7.51
CA GLU A 17 -27.13 -24.54 -8.27
C GLU A 17 -26.64 -24.17 -9.67
N VAL A 18 -25.49 -24.73 -10.08
CA VAL A 18 -24.83 -24.40 -11.34
C VAL A 18 -24.88 -25.61 -12.26
N ASN A 19 -25.49 -25.45 -13.44
CA ASN A 19 -25.52 -26.45 -14.50
C ASN A 19 -24.40 -26.18 -15.51
N PHE A 20 -23.26 -26.85 -15.34
CA PHE A 20 -22.14 -26.75 -16.26
C PHE A 20 -22.32 -27.52 -17.58
N LYS A 21 -23.45 -28.22 -17.79
CA LYS A 21 -23.76 -28.84 -19.10
C LYS A 21 -24.39 -27.83 -20.07
N ALA A 22 -24.98 -26.76 -19.55
CA ALA A 22 -25.46 -25.65 -20.37
C ALA A 22 -24.30 -24.79 -20.87
N SER A 23 -24.51 -24.10 -21.98
CA SER A 23 -23.55 -23.14 -22.54
C SER A 23 -24.28 -21.84 -22.91
N PRO A 24 -24.14 -20.74 -22.15
CA PRO A 24 -23.30 -20.62 -20.94
C PRO A 24 -23.83 -21.46 -19.75
N PRO A 25 -23.02 -21.69 -18.70
CA PRO A 25 -23.51 -22.33 -17.48
C PRO A 25 -24.74 -21.60 -16.94
N GLU A 26 -25.75 -22.36 -16.53
CA GLU A 26 -26.96 -21.80 -15.94
C GLU A 26 -26.83 -21.75 -14.42
N PHE A 27 -27.29 -20.66 -13.82
CA PHE A 27 -27.23 -20.41 -12.39
C PHE A 27 -28.65 -20.27 -11.84
N THR A 28 -29.01 -21.15 -10.90
CA THR A 28 -30.28 -21.05 -10.18
C THR A 28 -29.99 -20.73 -8.72
N ARG A 29 -30.42 -19.55 -8.26
CA ARG A 29 -30.16 -19.10 -6.89
C ARG A 29 -30.88 -20.00 -5.89
N ILE A 30 -30.17 -20.38 -4.82
CA ILE A 30 -30.72 -21.17 -3.73
C ILE A 30 -30.88 -20.28 -2.49
N SER A 31 -31.95 -20.47 -1.72
CA SER A 31 -32.18 -19.75 -0.46
C SER A 31 -31.29 -20.28 0.68
N LYS A 32 -29.97 -20.19 0.47
CA LYS A 32 -28.92 -20.51 1.43
C LYS A 32 -27.89 -19.37 1.40
N PRO A 33 -27.48 -18.81 2.55
CA PRO A 33 -26.44 -17.79 2.56
C PRO A 33 -25.09 -18.41 2.19
N PRO A 34 -24.23 -17.69 1.44
CA PRO A 34 -22.88 -18.14 1.16
C PRO A 34 -22.06 -18.22 2.46
N THR A 35 -21.06 -19.10 2.44
CA THR A 35 -20.17 -19.36 3.59
C THR A 35 -19.03 -18.35 3.71
N ALA A 36 -18.84 -17.50 2.70
CA ALA A 36 -17.81 -16.47 2.65
C ALA A 36 -18.39 -15.12 2.22
N LEU A 37 -17.65 -14.05 2.52
CA LEU A 37 -17.92 -12.71 2.01
C LEU A 37 -17.03 -12.44 0.80
N LEU A 38 -17.59 -11.79 -0.21
CA LEU A 38 -16.82 -11.19 -1.28
C LEU A 38 -16.67 -9.70 -0.98
N LEU A 39 -15.43 -9.27 -0.84
CA LEU A 39 -15.05 -7.88 -0.60
C LEU A 39 -14.10 -7.43 -1.72
N PRO A 40 -14.02 -6.13 -2.03
CA PRO A 40 -12.87 -5.58 -2.74
C PRO A 40 -11.57 -5.94 -2.01
N GLY A 41 -10.46 -6.05 -2.73
CA GLY A 41 -9.17 -6.30 -2.10
C GLY A 41 -8.78 -5.15 -1.16
N PHE A 42 -7.97 -5.47 -0.16
CA PHE A 42 -7.52 -4.47 0.81
C PHE A 42 -6.48 -3.54 0.19
N VAL A 43 -6.63 -2.26 0.50
CA VAL A 43 -5.67 -1.20 0.15
C VAL A 43 -5.01 -0.72 1.44
N ASP A 44 -3.69 -0.90 1.55
CA ASP A 44 -2.93 -0.48 2.72
C ASP A 44 -2.11 0.79 2.42
N LEU A 45 -2.47 1.90 3.04
CA LEU A 45 -1.79 3.17 2.81
C LEU A 45 -0.56 3.33 3.71
N HIS A 46 -0.35 2.46 4.70
CA HIS A 46 0.72 2.59 5.67
C HIS A 46 1.21 1.21 6.15
N ILE A 47 2.23 0.67 5.46
CA ILE A 47 2.82 -0.63 5.81
C ILE A 47 4.35 -0.61 5.72
N HIS A 48 5.01 -0.76 6.87
CA HIS A 48 6.49 -0.79 6.95
C HIS A 48 7.10 -2.12 6.55
N GLY A 49 6.31 -3.19 6.53
CA GLY A 49 6.84 -4.53 6.41
C GLY A 49 5.87 -5.57 6.95
N GLY A 50 6.28 -6.83 6.86
CA GLY A 50 5.54 -7.97 7.36
C GLY A 50 6.17 -9.28 6.91
N PHE A 51 5.83 -10.38 7.58
CA PHE A 51 6.33 -11.72 7.23
C PHE A 51 7.86 -11.83 7.16
N GLY A 52 8.58 -11.06 7.99
CA GLY A 52 10.04 -11.03 8.04
C GLY A 52 10.71 -10.09 7.03
N VAL A 53 9.94 -9.24 6.35
CA VAL A 53 10.44 -8.20 5.43
C VAL A 53 10.16 -6.82 6.04
N ASP A 54 11.15 -5.93 5.98
CA ASP A 54 11.07 -4.52 6.35
C ASP A 54 11.44 -3.67 5.13
N VAL A 55 10.64 -2.65 4.80
CA VAL A 55 10.80 -1.79 3.63
C VAL A 55 12.18 -1.10 3.59
N MET A 56 12.73 -0.74 4.74
CA MET A 56 14.02 -0.06 4.83
C MET A 56 15.21 -0.98 4.49
N ASP A 57 15.08 -2.28 4.78
CA ASP A 57 16.15 -3.26 4.63
C ASP A 57 15.95 -4.18 3.41
N ALA A 58 14.73 -4.24 2.87
CA ALA A 58 14.33 -5.17 1.83
C ALA A 58 15.15 -5.03 0.54
N GLN A 59 15.53 -6.18 0.00
CA GLN A 59 16.07 -6.31 -1.35
C GLN A 59 14.96 -6.76 -2.32
N PRO A 60 15.14 -6.61 -3.64
CA PRO A 60 14.10 -6.98 -4.62
C PRO A 60 13.49 -8.39 -4.44
N PRO A 61 14.26 -9.45 -4.09
CA PRO A 61 13.69 -10.79 -3.83
C PRO A 61 12.82 -10.88 -2.56
N ASP A 62 13.02 -9.98 -1.60
CA ASP A 62 12.21 -9.94 -0.37
C ASP A 62 10.82 -9.39 -0.66
N TYR A 63 10.72 -8.38 -1.51
CA TYR A 63 9.44 -7.83 -1.98
C TYR A 63 8.58 -8.88 -2.69
N GLU A 64 9.16 -9.72 -3.56
CA GLU A 64 8.40 -10.78 -4.23
C GLU A 64 7.77 -11.74 -3.20
N ARG A 65 8.55 -12.16 -2.20
CA ARG A 65 8.05 -13.04 -1.14
C ARG A 65 6.97 -12.35 -0.30
N TRP A 66 7.19 -11.09 0.04
CA TRP A 66 6.27 -10.30 0.85
C TRP A 66 4.92 -10.06 0.15
N LEU A 67 4.95 -9.58 -1.10
CA LEU A 67 3.78 -9.29 -1.91
C LEU A 67 2.94 -10.55 -2.18
N ASN A 68 3.59 -11.69 -2.43
CA ASN A 68 2.91 -12.98 -2.56
C ASN A 68 2.20 -13.42 -1.27
N ARG A 69 2.70 -13.04 -0.09
CA ARG A 69 2.02 -13.30 1.19
C ARG A 69 0.85 -12.35 1.39
N LEU A 70 1.05 -11.06 1.12
CA LEU A 70 0.00 -10.04 1.22
C LEU A 70 -1.19 -10.36 0.30
N ALA A 71 -0.94 -10.79 -0.94
CA ALA A 71 -2.00 -11.20 -1.87
C ALA A 71 -2.86 -12.34 -1.30
N LYS A 72 -2.25 -13.31 -0.60
CA LYS A 72 -2.97 -14.41 0.08
C LYS A 72 -3.77 -13.94 1.29
N CYS A 73 -3.44 -12.78 1.85
CA CYS A 73 -4.20 -12.13 2.92
C CYS A 73 -5.29 -11.18 2.38
N GLY A 74 -5.48 -11.10 1.06
CA GLY A 74 -6.52 -10.29 0.43
C GLY A 74 -6.10 -8.86 0.09
N TYR A 75 -4.83 -8.49 0.24
CA TYR A 75 -4.34 -7.18 -0.20
C TYR A 75 -4.23 -7.12 -1.73
N GLU A 76 -4.66 -6.01 -2.32
CA GLU A 76 -4.57 -5.73 -3.76
C GLU A 76 -3.72 -4.50 -4.09
N ALA A 77 -3.57 -3.58 -3.13
CA ALA A 77 -2.76 -2.39 -3.30
C ALA A 77 -2.12 -1.97 -1.97
N LEU A 78 -0.92 -1.41 -2.04
CA LEU A 78 -0.26 -0.83 -0.87
C LEU A 78 0.67 0.32 -1.22
N LEU A 79 0.98 1.12 -0.20
CA LEU A 79 2.08 2.06 -0.14
C LEU A 79 3.11 1.54 0.88
N PRO A 80 4.19 0.89 0.43
CA PRO A 80 5.34 0.59 1.28
C PRO A 80 5.84 1.87 1.98
N THR A 81 5.97 1.79 3.30
CA THR A 81 6.17 2.97 4.15
C THR A 81 7.56 2.98 4.74
N THR A 82 8.30 4.06 4.50
CA THR A 82 9.60 4.30 5.12
C THR A 82 9.42 4.62 6.61
N VAL A 83 10.52 4.59 7.37
CA VAL A 83 10.58 5.20 8.71
C VAL A 83 11.49 6.42 8.68
N THR A 84 11.51 7.17 9.78
CA THR A 84 12.42 8.31 9.98
C THR A 84 13.87 7.83 9.97
N ALA A 85 14.58 8.15 8.90
CA ALA A 85 15.99 7.82 8.68
C ALA A 85 16.69 8.95 7.94
N SER A 86 17.97 8.79 7.58
CA SER A 86 18.65 9.76 6.73
C SER A 86 18.10 9.74 5.30
N ALA A 87 18.29 10.82 4.54
CA ALA A 87 17.86 10.89 3.15
C ALA A 87 18.50 9.79 2.30
N ASP A 88 19.77 9.47 2.57
CA ASP A 88 20.48 8.42 1.83
C ASP A 88 19.96 7.03 2.16
N ASP A 89 19.55 6.76 3.40
CA ASP A 89 18.93 5.47 3.76
C ASP A 89 17.58 5.31 3.07
N ILE A 90 16.76 6.36 3.07
CA ILE A 90 15.47 6.37 2.38
C ILE A 90 15.65 6.20 0.87
N LYS A 91 16.58 6.93 0.24
CA LYS A 91 16.88 6.77 -1.19
C LYS A 91 17.30 5.34 -1.54
N ARG A 92 18.12 4.69 -0.70
CA ARG A 92 18.50 3.28 -0.89
C ARG A 92 17.31 2.34 -0.78
N ALA A 93 16.45 2.51 0.22
CA ALA A 93 15.23 1.71 0.36
C ALA A 93 14.29 1.87 -0.85
N LEU A 94 14.09 3.11 -1.32
CA LEU A 94 13.24 3.43 -2.48
C LEU A 94 13.84 2.96 -3.81
N ALA A 95 15.16 2.85 -3.93
CA ALA A 95 15.82 2.27 -5.10
C ALA A 95 15.55 0.76 -5.23
N ASN A 96 15.37 0.07 -4.10
CA ASN A 96 15.06 -1.37 -4.06
C ASN A 96 13.57 -1.67 -4.25
N LEU A 97 12.69 -0.66 -4.23
CA LEU A 97 11.26 -0.80 -4.39
C LEU A 97 10.90 -1.21 -5.85
N PRO A 98 10.35 -2.41 -6.09
CA PRO A 98 10.13 -2.90 -7.44
C PRO A 98 8.89 -2.27 -8.08
N ALA A 99 8.87 -2.24 -9.41
CA ALA A 99 7.64 -2.00 -10.16
C ALA A 99 6.74 -3.26 -10.07
N HIS A 100 5.68 -3.18 -9.27
CA HIS A 100 4.73 -4.28 -9.08
C HIS A 100 3.29 -3.77 -9.09
N PRO A 101 2.30 -4.50 -9.67
CA PRO A 101 0.92 -4.03 -9.75
C PRO A 101 0.27 -3.67 -8.40
N MET A 102 0.65 -4.34 -7.31
CA MET A 102 0.16 -4.01 -5.97
C MET A 102 0.82 -2.76 -5.35
N ILE A 103 2.00 -2.33 -5.82
CA ILE A 103 2.68 -1.16 -5.28
C ILE A 103 2.19 0.08 -6.03
N LYS A 104 1.47 0.98 -5.35
CA LYS A 104 0.87 2.18 -5.96
C LYS A 104 1.72 3.45 -5.80
N GLY A 105 2.92 3.29 -5.28
CA GLY A 105 3.84 4.35 -4.88
C GLY A 105 4.45 4.00 -3.53
N PHE A 106 4.89 5.02 -2.80
CA PHE A 106 5.36 4.86 -1.42
C PHE A 106 4.79 5.95 -0.50
N HIS A 107 4.88 5.65 0.79
CA HIS A 107 4.54 6.57 1.87
C HIS A 107 5.82 6.95 2.61
N LEU A 108 6.13 8.24 2.62
CA LEU A 108 7.22 8.81 3.39
C LEU A 108 6.73 9.11 4.82
N GLU A 109 6.98 8.23 5.80
CA GLU A 109 6.68 8.52 7.20
C GLU A 109 7.88 9.11 7.94
N GLY A 110 7.82 10.43 8.19
CA GLY A 110 8.98 11.18 8.64
C GLY A 110 9.96 11.51 7.51
N PRO A 111 11.11 12.13 7.80
CA PRO A 111 11.61 12.47 9.13
C PRO A 111 11.05 13.78 9.70
N PHE A 112 10.14 14.46 8.98
CA PHE A 112 9.62 15.80 9.33
C PHE A 112 8.56 15.81 10.43
N ILE A 113 8.74 14.97 11.44
CA ILE A 113 7.82 14.77 12.57
C ILE A 113 8.28 15.57 13.80
N SER A 114 7.46 15.59 14.84
CA SER A 114 7.77 16.32 16.07
C SER A 114 8.72 15.51 16.96
N PRO A 115 9.86 16.08 17.40
CA PRO A 115 10.73 15.43 18.39
C PRO A 115 10.03 15.14 19.73
N ALA A 116 8.95 15.87 20.03
CA ALA A 116 8.14 15.67 21.23
C ALA A 116 7.23 14.43 21.15
N TYR A 117 6.88 14.00 19.93
CA TYR A 117 6.00 12.86 19.67
C TYR A 117 6.62 11.86 18.68
N PRO A 118 7.80 11.30 18.98
CA PRO A 118 8.52 10.46 18.02
C PRO A 118 7.94 9.03 17.94
N GLY A 119 7.23 8.56 18.96
CA GLY A 119 6.82 7.15 19.02
C GLY A 119 8.02 6.21 18.87
N ALA A 120 7.95 5.26 17.92
CA ALA A 120 9.04 4.34 17.59
C ALA A 120 10.07 4.92 16.60
N GLN A 121 9.87 6.15 16.12
CA GLN A 121 10.75 6.79 15.14
C GLN A 121 12.09 7.17 15.80
N PRO A 122 13.25 6.91 15.14
CA PRO A 122 14.55 7.29 15.68
C PRO A 122 14.67 8.80 15.90
N LYS A 123 14.67 9.22 17.17
CA LYS A 123 14.76 10.65 17.55
C LYS A 123 15.96 11.37 16.92
N SER A 124 17.09 10.66 16.77
CA SER A 124 18.32 11.20 16.17
C SER A 124 18.21 11.51 14.69
N SER A 125 17.23 10.91 14.00
CA SER A 125 17.02 11.06 12.56
C SER A 125 15.86 12.01 12.24
N ILE A 126 15.18 12.56 13.24
CA ILE A 126 14.13 13.57 13.04
C ILE A 126 14.79 14.84 12.50
N ALA A 127 14.26 15.33 11.39
CA ALA A 127 14.77 16.50 10.69
C ALA A 127 13.68 17.56 10.55
N ALA A 128 14.08 18.83 10.51
CA ALA A 128 13.19 19.89 10.08
C ALA A 128 12.93 19.75 8.57
N PRO A 129 11.70 20.02 8.08
CA PRO A 129 11.46 20.08 6.65
C PRO A 129 12.34 21.17 6.03
N PRO A 130 12.92 20.90 4.84
CA PRO A 130 13.89 21.79 4.23
C PRO A 130 13.27 23.12 3.78
N VAL A 131 14.04 24.21 3.87
CA VAL A 131 13.71 25.53 3.32
C VAL A 131 14.59 25.75 2.10
N GLY A 132 14.10 25.38 0.91
CA GLY A 132 14.85 25.47 -0.35
C GLY A 132 15.41 24.13 -0.84
N GLU A 133 16.47 24.18 -1.63
CA GLU A 133 17.18 22.99 -2.13
C GLU A 133 17.74 22.15 -0.97
N SER A 134 17.62 20.83 -1.06
CA SER A 134 18.01 19.92 0.01
C SER A 134 18.29 18.50 -0.45
N GLU A 135 18.92 17.70 0.43
CA GLU A 135 19.11 16.26 0.17
C GLU A 135 17.81 15.45 0.05
N TRP A 136 16.67 16.06 0.40
CA TRP A 136 15.33 15.47 0.35
C TRP A 136 14.61 15.70 -0.98
N ASP A 137 15.10 16.58 -1.85
CA ASP A 137 14.40 16.96 -3.08
C ASP A 137 14.14 15.76 -3.99
N GLU A 138 15.10 14.85 -4.13
CA GLU A 138 14.94 13.63 -4.92
C GLU A 138 13.79 12.73 -4.40
N ILE A 139 13.61 12.66 -3.08
CA ILE A 139 12.53 11.87 -2.46
C ILE A 139 11.19 12.60 -2.59
N LEU A 140 11.19 13.91 -2.36
CA LEU A 140 10.00 14.76 -2.36
C LEU A 140 9.42 14.97 -3.76
N ASP A 141 10.28 14.95 -4.77
CA ASP A 141 9.90 15.12 -6.17
C ASP A 141 9.79 13.77 -6.91
N ASP A 142 9.99 12.62 -6.22
CA ASP A 142 9.83 11.28 -6.80
C ASP A 142 8.37 11.08 -7.26
N PRO A 143 8.12 10.74 -8.54
CA PRO A 143 6.76 10.56 -9.06
C PRO A 143 6.00 9.38 -8.42
N ARG A 144 6.69 8.51 -7.66
CA ARG A 144 6.12 7.41 -6.88
C ARG A 144 5.67 7.86 -5.49
N LEU A 145 6.02 9.06 -5.01
CA LEU A 145 5.54 9.57 -3.73
C LEU A 145 4.02 9.76 -3.78
N ARG A 146 3.31 9.23 -2.77
CA ARG A 146 1.85 9.32 -2.67
C ARG A 146 1.36 9.93 -1.38
N LEU A 147 2.11 9.72 -0.30
CA LEU A 147 1.73 10.16 1.03
C LEU A 147 2.96 10.58 1.82
N VAL A 148 2.84 11.65 2.60
CA VAL A 148 3.86 12.10 3.55
C VAL A 148 3.21 12.25 4.92
N THR A 149 3.79 11.62 5.94
CA THR A 149 3.46 11.90 7.35
C THR A 149 4.47 12.90 7.91
N LEU A 150 3.96 14.01 8.42
CA LEU A 150 4.75 15.10 8.98
C LEU A 150 4.03 15.74 10.16
N ALA A 151 4.78 16.46 11.01
CA ALA A 151 4.18 17.29 12.04
C ALA A 151 3.75 18.65 11.46
N PRO A 152 2.49 19.09 11.71
CA PRO A 152 1.97 20.32 11.11
C PRO A 152 2.67 21.59 11.61
N SER A 153 3.30 21.53 12.78
CA SER A 153 4.07 22.63 13.36
C SER A 153 5.43 22.85 12.69
N SER A 154 5.78 22.06 11.66
CA SER A 154 7.05 22.13 10.94
C SER A 154 6.85 22.93 9.63
N PRO A 155 7.04 24.26 9.62
CA PRO A 155 6.62 25.12 8.53
C PRO A 155 7.82 25.44 7.64
N ALA A 156 7.87 24.91 6.42
CA ALA A 156 8.93 25.30 5.47
C ALA A 156 8.57 25.16 3.98
N ARG A 157 8.16 23.98 3.49
CA ARG A 157 8.03 23.70 2.04
C ARG A 157 6.63 23.35 1.53
N TRP A 158 5.66 23.13 2.42
CA TRP A 158 4.40 22.45 2.06
C TRP A 158 3.31 23.35 1.47
N THR A 159 3.47 24.67 1.52
CA THR A 159 2.55 25.62 0.85
C THR A 159 2.62 25.55 -0.67
N SER A 160 3.67 24.93 -1.23
CA SER A 160 3.94 24.82 -2.67
C SER A 160 3.95 23.38 -3.22
N PHE A 161 3.50 22.37 -2.46
CA PHE A 161 3.24 21.02 -2.99
C PHE A 161 2.00 21.06 -3.93
N SER A 162 2.18 21.65 -5.10
CA SER A 162 1.19 21.69 -6.19
C SER A 162 1.06 20.34 -6.89
N GLY A 163 2.09 19.50 -6.83
CA GLY A 163 2.13 18.18 -7.48
C GLY A 163 1.12 17.16 -6.93
N CYS A 164 0.67 17.30 -5.68
CA CYS A 164 -0.32 16.39 -5.10
C CYS A 164 -1.78 16.77 -5.45
N LYS A 165 -2.01 17.89 -6.16
CA LYS A 165 -3.35 18.41 -6.48
C LYS A 165 -3.78 18.23 -7.94
N SER A 166 -2.95 17.68 -8.82
CA SER A 166 -3.27 17.56 -10.25
C SER A 166 -3.01 16.15 -10.75
N GLY A 167 -4.02 15.27 -10.64
CA GLY A 167 -3.93 13.89 -11.11
C GLY A 167 -5.18 13.08 -10.78
N ALA A 168 -6.36 13.64 -11.05
CA ALA A 168 -7.62 12.90 -11.17
C ALA A 168 -8.27 13.31 -12.49
#